data_AF-A0AAU8JKA8-F1
#
_entry.id   AF-A0AAU8JKA8-F1
#
_cell.length_a   1.000
_cell.length_b   1.000
_cell.length_c   1.000
_cell.angle_alpha   90.00
_cell.angle_beta   90.00
_cell.angle_gamma   90.00
#
_symmetry.space_group_name_H-M   'P 1'
#
loop_
_entity.id
_entity.type
_entity.pdbx_description
1 polymer ?
#
loop_
_entity_poly.entity_id
_entity_poly.type
_entity_poly.pdbx_seq_one_letter_code
_entity_poly.pdbx_strand_id
1 'polypeptide(L)' 'MSHLFRPDKVQLFAEPVVGWVEQEISDNQPGRVACQGSSWPAQLYCAKSEFVLLPNEAVSVVGSQGITLLVERFQG' A
#
# COMPACT_ATOMS: atom_id res chain seq x y z
N MET A 1 -23.10 -20.92 7.95
CA MET A 1 -21.76 -20.85 8.57
C MET A 1 -21.14 -19.52 8.16
N SER A 2 -21.29 -18.49 8.99
CA SER A 2 -20.73 -17.17 8.75
C SER A 2 -19.35 -17.09 9.41
N HIS A 3 -18.29 -17.28 8.61
CA HIS A 3 -16.96 -16.91 9.06
C HIS A 3 -16.92 -15.39 9.18
N LEU A 4 -16.82 -14.92 10.42
CA LEU A 4 -16.56 -13.54 10.78
C LEU A 4 -15.30 -13.08 10.03
N PHE A 5 -15.46 -12.26 9.00
CA PHE A 5 -14.36 -11.43 8.49
C PHE A 5 -13.94 -10.53 9.65
N ARG A 6 -12.90 -10.93 10.39
CA ARG A 6 -12.20 -9.98 11.24
C ARG A 6 -11.51 -9.02 10.28
N PRO A 7 -11.73 -7.70 10.38
CA PRO A 7 -10.92 -6.77 9.62
C PRO A 7 -9.47 -7.03 10.01
N ASP A 8 -8.63 -7.34 9.01
CA ASP A 8 -7.21 -7.53 9.25
C ASP A 8 -6.67 -6.27 9.93
N LYS A 9 -5.95 -6.47 11.02
CA LYS A 9 -5.40 -5.37 11.81
C LYS A 9 -4.28 -4.72 11.02
N VAL A 10 -4.25 -3.39 11.02
CA VAL A 10 -3.11 -2.64 10.48
C VAL A 10 -1.87 -2.92 11.32
N GLN A 11 -0.78 -3.32 10.65
CA GLN A 11 0.54 -3.49 11.22
C GLN A 11 1.50 -2.51 10.53
N LEU A 12 1.91 -1.49 11.27
CA LEU A 12 2.93 -0.55 10.78
C LEU A 12 4.32 -1.16 10.93
N PHE A 13 5.20 -0.85 9.98
CA PHE A 13 6.61 -1.21 10.06
C PHE A 13 7.36 -0.21 10.94
N ALA A 14 8.46 -0.65 11.56
CA ALA A 14 9.29 0.22 12.37
C ALA A 14 9.95 1.34 11.53
N GLU A 15 10.29 1.00 10.28
CA GLU A 15 10.83 1.90 9.27
C GLU A 15 10.11 1.67 7.95
N PRO A 16 9.76 2.72 7.19
CA PRO A 16 9.19 2.57 5.87
C PRO A 16 10.16 1.87 4.91
N VAL A 17 9.63 1.04 4.02
CA VAL A 17 10.39 0.37 2.97
C VAL A 17 10.09 1.02 1.63
N VAL A 18 11.10 1.25 0.80
CA VAL A 18 10.88 1.77 -0.55
C VAL A 18 10.24 0.71 -1.44
N GLY A 19 9.16 1.07 -2.11
CA GLY A 19 8.51 0.28 -3.16
C GLY A 19 8.36 1.07 -4.45
N TRP A 20 7.98 0.37 -5.52
CA TRP A 20 7.73 0.96 -6.84
C TRP A 20 6.33 0.59 -7.30
N VAL A 21 5.56 1.56 -7.77
CA VAL A 21 4.20 1.30 -8.28
C VAL A 21 4.28 0.49 -9.57
N GLU A 22 3.57 -0.64 -9.61
CA GLU A 22 3.37 -1.43 -10.83
C GLU A 22 1.99 -1.21 -11.44
N GLN A 23 0.99 -0.95 -10.59
CA GLN A 23 -0.38 -0.62 -11.00
C GLN A 23 -0.85 0.59 -10.20
N GLU A 24 -1.51 1.52 -10.88
CA GLU A 24 -2.01 2.79 -10.32
C GLU A 24 -2.73 2.60 -8.98
N ILE A 25 -2.46 3.49 -8.03
CA ILE A 25 -3.09 3.51 -6.72
C ILE A 25 -3.72 4.89 -6.51
N SER A 26 -5.00 4.94 -6.16
CA SER A 26 -5.72 6.15 -5.79
C SER A 26 -6.69 5.86 -4.65
N ASP A 27 -7.36 6.89 -4.13
CA ASP A 27 -8.31 6.75 -3.01
C ASP A 27 -9.43 5.73 -3.27
N ASN A 28 -9.83 5.56 -4.54
CA ASN A 28 -10.91 4.67 -4.94
C ASN A 28 -10.43 3.40 -5.65
N GLN A 29 -9.11 3.27 -5.87
CA GLN A 29 -8.52 2.18 -6.62
C GLN A 29 -7.28 1.64 -5.91
N PRO A 30 -7.35 0.44 -5.29
CA PRO A 30 -6.14 -0.26 -4.90
C PRO A 30 -5.36 -0.67 -6.16
N GLY A 31 -4.04 -0.68 -6.03
CA GLY A 31 -3.13 -1.07 -7.10
C GLY A 31 -2.11 -2.09 -6.60
N ARG A 32 -0.91 -2.02 -7.18
CA ARG A 32 0.18 -2.95 -6.85
C ARG A 32 1.51 -2.24 -6.78
N VAL A 33 2.36 -2.73 -5.90
CA VAL A 33 3.74 -2.26 -5.78
C VAL A 33 4.72 -3.44 -5.82
N ALA A 34 5.85 -3.23 -6.50
CA ALA A 34 7.03 -4.04 -6.33
C ALA A 34 7.74 -3.60 -5.04
N CYS A 35 7.90 -4.54 -4.10
CA CYS A 35 8.61 -4.33 -2.85
C CYS A 35 9.42 -5.58 -2.52
N GLN A 36 10.70 -5.41 -2.20
CA GLN A 36 11.62 -6.51 -1.89
C GLN A 36 11.64 -7.62 -2.97
N GLY A 37 11.57 -7.24 -4.25
CA GLY A 37 11.62 -8.17 -5.38
C GLY A 37 10.34 -8.98 -5.63
N SER A 38 9.24 -8.66 -4.94
CA SER A 38 7.93 -9.29 -5.14
C SER A 38 6.83 -8.24 -5.37
N SER A 39 5.78 -8.64 -6.07
CA SER A 39 4.64 -7.76 -6.36
C SER A 39 3.49 -8.00 -5.40
N TRP A 40 3.03 -6.94 -4.73
CA TRP A 40 2.03 -6.97 -3.66
C TRP A 40 0.83 -6.11 -3.98
N PRO A 41 -0.40 -6.49 -3.54
CA PRO A 41 -1.52 -5.57 -3.53
C PRO A 41 -1.21 -4.39 -2.60
N ALA A 42 -1.62 -3.19 -3.00
CA ALA A 42 -1.33 -1.98 -2.24
C ALA A 42 -2.48 -0.97 -2.28
N GLN A 43 -2.62 -0.20 -1.21
CA GLN A 43 -3.58 0.89 -1.09
C GLN A 43 -2.96 2.05 -0.31
N LEU A 44 -3.54 3.24 -0.47
CA LEU A 44 -3.09 4.42 0.27
C LEU A 44 -3.33 4.24 1.77
N TYR A 45 -2.31 4.52 2.58
CA TYR A 45 -2.42 4.50 4.04
C TYR A 45 -3.38 5.58 4.56
N CYS A 46 -3.35 6.76 3.95
CA CYS A 46 -4.21 7.88 4.31
C CYS A 46 -4.87 8.48 3.07
N ALA A 47 -6.13 8.10 2.82
CA ALA A 47 -6.95 8.60 1.71
C ALA A 47 -7.43 10.07 1.90
N LYS A 48 -6.73 10.86 2.73
CA LYS A 48 -7.11 12.27 3.01
C LYS A 48 -6.53 13.24 2.00
N SER A 49 -5.65 12.77 1.13
CA SER A 49 -5.01 13.59 0.14
C SER A 49 -5.33 12.93 -1.18
N GLU A 50 -6.08 13.63 -2.03
CA GLU A 50 -6.48 13.20 -3.38
C GLU A 50 -5.24 13.08 -4.28
N PHE A 51 -4.40 12.07 -4.04
CA PHE A 51 -3.23 11.81 -4.86
C PHE A 51 -3.34 10.45 -5.52
N VAL A 52 -2.94 10.44 -6.78
CA VAL A 52 -2.77 9.24 -7.59
C VAL A 52 -1.29 8.91 -7.60
N LEU A 53 -0.96 7.64 -7.39
CA LEU A 53 0.38 7.09 -7.54
C LEU A 53 0.42 6.31 -8.86
N LEU A 54 1.26 6.75 -9.79
CA LEU A 54 1.33 6.22 -11.15
C LEU A 54 2.41 5.13 -11.27
N PRO A 55 2.31 4.22 -12.25
CA PRO A 55 3.34 3.21 -12.50
C PRO A 55 4.75 3.80 -12.61
N ASN A 56 5.73 3.10 -12.02
CA ASN A 56 7.14 3.47 -11.85
C ASN A 56 7.42 4.61 -10.86
N GLU A 57 6.43 5.13 -10.14
CA GLU A 57 6.70 6.05 -9.02
C GLU A 57 7.23 5.29 -7.79
N ALA A 58 8.18 5.91 -7.09
CA ALA A 58 8.64 5.42 -5.80
C ALA A 58 7.61 5.75 -4.71
N VAL A 59 7.44 4.82 -3.77
CA VAL A 59 6.51 4.98 -2.63
C VAL A 59 7.16 4.52 -1.33
N SER A 60 6.68 5.08 -0.23
CA SER A 60 6.98 4.58 1.11
C SER A 60 5.94 3.53 1.49
N VAL A 61 6.37 2.28 1.68
CA VAL A 61 5.55 1.21 2.25
C VAL A 61 5.65 1.30 3.77
N VAL A 62 4.57 1.74 4.42
CA VAL A 62 4.56 2.07 5.86
C VAL A 62 4.02 0.94 6.73
N GLY A 63 3.40 -0.06 6.12
CA GLY A 63 2.84 -1.20 6.84
C GLY A 63 2.02 -2.12 5.96
N SER A 64 1.24 -2.97 6.59
CA SER A 64 0.30 -3.86 5.92
C SER A 64 -1.04 -3.98 6.66
N GLN A 65 -2.06 -4.32 5.89
CA GLN A 65 -3.34 -4.79 6.37
C GLN A 65 -3.60 -6.16 5.74
N GLY A 66 -3.33 -7.22 6.51
CA GLY A 66 -3.29 -8.58 5.96
C GLY A 66 -2.18 -8.70 4.92
N ILE A 67 -2.54 -9.05 3.68
CA ILE A 67 -1.60 -9.15 2.55
C ILE A 67 -1.45 -7.86 1.76
N THR A 68 -2.27 -6.84 2.06
CA THR A 68 -2.26 -5.56 1.35
C THR A 68 -1.26 -4.61 1.99
N LEU A 69 -0.33 -4.09 1.20
CA LEU A 69 0.61 -3.07 1.64
C LEU A 69 -0.07 -1.70 1.75
N LEU A 70 0.27 -0.97 2.79
CA LEU A 70 -0.16 0.40 3.01
C LEU A 70 0.95 1.32 2.55
N VAL A 71 0.64 2.24 1.64
CA VAL A 71 1.64 3.09 1.00
C VAL A 71 1.30 4.57 1.10
N GLU A 72 2.32 5.41 1.02
CA GLU A 72 2.23 6.84 0.88
C GLU A 72 3.28 7.35 -0.10
N ARG A 73 3.21 8.64 -0.45
CA ARG A 73 4.22 9.28 -1.30
C ARG A 73 5.60 9.11 -0.68
N PHE A 74 6.57 8.71 -1.50
CA PHE A 74 7.96 8.67 -1.09
C PHE A 74 8.46 10.07 -0.75
N GLN A 75 8.97 10.23 0.47
CA GLN A 75 9.63 11.44 0.96
C GLN A 75 11.10 11.06 1.13
N GLY A 76 11.90 11.31 0.09
CA GLY A 76 13.34 11.01 0.10
C GLY A 76 14.11 11.82 1.13
#